data_AF-A0A2N3PYF6-F1
#
_entry.id   AF-A0A2N3PYF6-F1
#
_cell.length_a   1.000
_cell.length_b   1.000
_cell.length_c   1.000
_cell.angle_alpha   90.00
_cell.angle_beta   90.00
_cell.angle_gamma   90.00
#
_symmetry.space_group_name_H-M   'P 1'
#
loop_
_entity.id
_entity.type
_entity.pdbx_description
1 polymer ?
#
loop_
_entity_poly.entity_id
_entity_poly.type
_entity_poly.pdbx_seq_one_letter_code
_entity_poly.pdbx_strand_id
1 'polypeptide(L)'
;MQKTIIEMGPSVDKAILITLTGLSFAGSVMSEAKAKIGWIGLGHMGLPMVRNLLSAGYPVSVYNRTPAKADALGCPVAATPAALAAASDIVITMVSDDASQEAVLFGADGVEQGLAAGRTVINMGTISPDASRAHAKRFAAKGIDVLDAPVSGSVKPATDGTLLILVGGEAAVFERCKPIFDLLGKRSFHFGGHGQGANAKLAVNMMLGLTLQALGEAVVLGTKTGLDTAMLLDMIGDAAVASPIIAMKTPSIKAGSFPAAFPLKHMAKDFRLASAAAAKAGADLPITRAATETFGEAEDSGLGDSDIMAVLAQLRKASGLV
;
A
#
# COMPACT_ATOMS: atom_id res chain seq x y z
N MET A 1 -39.78 -41.21 41.61
CA MET A 1 -39.11 -41.59 42.88
C MET A 1 -37.71 -42.09 42.54
N GLN A 2 -36.75 -41.17 42.44
CA GLN A 2 -35.31 -41.39 42.61
C GLN A 2 -34.70 -39.98 42.65
N LYS A 3 -34.26 -39.56 43.83
CA LYS A 3 -33.59 -38.28 44.08
C LYS A 3 -32.09 -38.53 44.04
N THR A 4 -31.38 -37.87 43.14
CA THR A 4 -29.93 -37.71 43.28
C THR A 4 -29.68 -36.34 43.89
N ILE A 5 -29.16 -36.34 45.11
CA ILE A 5 -28.74 -35.14 45.85
C ILE A 5 -27.32 -34.81 45.38
N ILE A 6 -27.11 -33.59 44.89
CA ILE A 6 -25.77 -33.02 44.75
C ILE A 6 -25.70 -31.86 45.74
N GLU A 7 -24.87 -32.00 46.76
CA GLU A 7 -24.58 -30.97 47.75
C GLU A 7 -23.86 -29.78 47.09
N MET A 8 -24.31 -28.58 47.43
CA MET A 8 -23.74 -27.31 46.96
C MET A 8 -22.71 -26.79 47.96
N GLY A 9 -21.52 -26.43 47.47
CA GLY A 9 -20.61 -25.49 48.15
C GLY A 9 -20.99 -24.03 47.85
N PRO A 10 -20.62 -23.05 48.70
CA PRO A 10 -21.17 -21.70 48.64
C PRO A 10 -20.30 -20.71 47.84
N SER A 11 -20.95 -19.97 46.94
CA SER A 11 -20.61 -18.66 46.31
C SER A 11 -20.84 -18.72 44.79
N VAL A 12 -22.09 -18.66 44.31
CA VAL A 12 -22.81 -17.46 43.89
C VAL A 12 -22.02 -16.59 42.88
N ASP A 13 -22.27 -16.82 41.58
CA ASP A 13 -22.77 -15.78 40.70
C ASP A 13 -23.76 -16.39 39.69
N LYS A 14 -24.97 -15.82 39.67
CA LYS A 14 -26.18 -16.42 39.11
C LYS A 14 -26.29 -16.16 37.61
N ALA A 15 -26.18 -17.22 36.79
CA ALA A 15 -26.80 -17.23 35.48
C ALA A 15 -28.31 -17.53 35.64
N ILE A 16 -29.16 -16.56 35.35
CA ILE A 16 -30.61 -16.76 35.26
C ILE A 16 -30.88 -17.49 33.94
N LEU A 17 -31.13 -18.80 34.03
CA LEU A 17 -31.61 -19.61 32.91
C LEU A 17 -33.14 -19.46 32.83
N ILE A 18 -33.63 -18.59 31.95
CA ILE A 18 -35.05 -18.57 31.58
C ILE A 18 -35.26 -19.66 30.53
N THR A 19 -35.86 -20.78 30.94
CA THR A 19 -36.36 -21.79 30.02
C THR A 19 -37.70 -21.34 29.47
N LEU A 20 -37.70 -20.68 28.31
CA LEU A 20 -38.91 -20.50 27.50
C LEU A 20 -39.00 -21.66 26.50
N THR A 21 -39.91 -22.57 26.80
CA THR A 21 -40.42 -23.59 25.88
C THR A 21 -40.98 -22.94 24.62
N GLY A 22 -40.43 -23.29 23.46
CA GLY A 22 -41.14 -23.28 22.18
C GLY A 22 -41.40 -21.93 21.51
N LEU A 23 -40.36 -21.30 20.97
CA LEU A 23 -40.48 -20.51 19.75
C LEU A 23 -39.15 -20.61 18.98
N SER A 24 -39.19 -21.22 17.80
CA SER A 24 -38.09 -21.17 16.83
C SER A 24 -37.94 -19.72 16.38
N PHE A 25 -36.94 -19.03 16.91
CA PHE A 25 -36.47 -17.80 16.30
C PHE A 25 -35.47 -18.22 15.21
N ALA A 26 -35.97 -18.42 13.99
CA ALA A 26 -35.16 -18.33 12.80
C ALA A 26 -34.75 -16.85 12.64
N GLY A 27 -33.80 -16.41 13.45
CA GLY A 27 -33.09 -15.16 13.22
C GLY A 27 -32.30 -15.34 11.94
N SER A 28 -32.83 -14.85 10.82
CA SER A 28 -31.98 -14.61 9.67
C SER A 28 -30.92 -13.63 10.15
N VAL A 29 -29.66 -14.07 10.13
CA VAL A 29 -28.54 -13.14 10.21
C VAL A 29 -28.60 -12.35 8.91
N MET A 30 -29.33 -11.24 8.92
CA MET A 30 -29.24 -10.26 7.86
C MET A 30 -27.80 -9.77 7.88
N SER A 31 -27.00 -10.24 6.93
CA SER A 31 -25.70 -9.66 6.63
C SER A 31 -25.88 -8.15 6.53
N GLU A 32 -25.17 -7.37 7.36
CA GLU A 32 -25.05 -5.94 7.11
C GLU A 32 -24.61 -5.73 5.66
N ALA A 33 -25.27 -4.80 4.97
CA ALA A 33 -24.94 -4.49 3.59
C ALA A 33 -23.52 -3.93 3.52
N LYS A 34 -22.66 -4.53 2.69
CA LYS A 34 -21.29 -4.05 2.50
C LYS A 34 -21.28 -2.64 1.92
N ALA A 35 -20.35 -1.81 2.38
CA ALA A 35 -20.15 -0.45 1.87
C ALA A 35 -19.87 -0.46 0.35
N LYS A 36 -20.41 0.52 -0.37
CA LYS A 36 -20.14 0.75 -1.80
C LYS A 36 -18.77 1.40 -1.95
N ILE A 37 -17.90 0.77 -2.73
CA ILE A 37 -16.53 1.22 -2.91
C ILE A 37 -16.37 1.84 -4.30
N GLY A 38 -15.90 3.08 -4.33
CA GLY A 38 -15.37 3.70 -5.52
C GLY A 38 -13.86 3.49 -5.56
N TRP A 39 -13.31 2.93 -6.62
CA TRP A 39 -11.87 2.73 -6.77
C TRP A 39 -11.29 3.57 -7.92
N ILE A 40 -10.25 4.35 -7.64
CA ILE A 40 -9.55 5.17 -8.62
C ILE A 40 -8.12 4.67 -8.80
N GLY A 41 -7.77 4.29 -10.04
CA GLY A 41 -6.41 3.89 -10.43
C GLY A 41 -6.26 2.37 -10.58
N LEU A 42 -6.18 1.90 -11.83
CA LEU A 42 -6.10 0.48 -12.20
C LEU A 42 -4.71 0.13 -12.75
N GLY A 43 -3.67 0.54 -12.03
CA GLY A 43 -2.28 0.18 -12.31
C GLY A 43 -1.94 -1.26 -11.86
N HIS A 44 -0.64 -1.58 -11.82
CA HIS A 44 -0.14 -2.89 -11.38
C HIS A 44 -0.64 -3.32 -10.00
N MET A 45 -0.82 -2.37 -9.08
CA MET A 45 -1.33 -2.64 -7.74
C MET A 45 -2.86 -2.59 -7.69
N GLY A 46 -3.48 -1.56 -8.29
CA GLY A 46 -4.92 -1.35 -8.13
C GLY A 46 -5.79 -2.43 -8.77
N LEU A 47 -5.41 -2.95 -9.94
CA LEU A 47 -6.18 -3.97 -10.63
C LEU A 47 -6.38 -5.26 -9.80
N PRO A 48 -5.33 -5.91 -9.24
CA PRO A 48 -5.52 -7.07 -8.38
C PRO A 48 -6.26 -6.75 -7.07
N MET A 49 -6.04 -5.57 -6.48
CA MET A 49 -6.75 -5.17 -5.25
C MET A 49 -8.26 -5.03 -5.46
N VAL A 50 -8.69 -4.47 -6.60
CA VAL A 50 -10.11 -4.40 -6.97
C VAL A 50 -10.71 -5.79 -7.16
N ARG A 51 -9.98 -6.72 -7.78
CA ARG A 51 -10.45 -8.10 -7.92
C ARG A 51 -10.72 -8.74 -6.57
N ASN A 52 -9.86 -8.52 -5.57
CA ASN A 52 -10.09 -9.05 -4.22
C ASN A 52 -11.37 -8.49 -3.59
N LEU A 53 -11.64 -7.19 -3.77
CA LEU A 53 -12.89 -6.56 -3.30
C LEU A 53 -14.13 -7.16 -3.98
N LEU A 54 -14.08 -7.32 -5.30
CA LEU A 54 -15.16 -7.94 -6.09
C LEU A 54 -15.38 -9.40 -5.69
N SER A 55 -14.32 -10.20 -5.55
CA SER A 55 -14.40 -11.60 -5.12
C SER A 55 -14.96 -11.75 -3.70
N ALA A 56 -14.73 -10.76 -2.83
CA ALA A 56 -15.35 -10.72 -1.51
C ALA A 56 -16.81 -10.22 -1.54
N GLY A 57 -17.37 -9.85 -2.69
CA GLY A 57 -18.75 -9.40 -2.83
C GLY A 57 -19.00 -7.94 -2.41
N TYR A 58 -17.97 -7.09 -2.39
CA TYR A 58 -18.20 -5.64 -2.25
C TYR A 58 -18.82 -5.09 -3.54
N PRO A 59 -19.80 -4.17 -3.45
CA PRO A 59 -20.22 -3.38 -4.60
C PRO A 59 -19.09 -2.41 -4.97
N VAL A 60 -18.43 -2.61 -6.11
CA VAL A 60 -17.31 -1.77 -6.55
C VAL A 60 -17.65 -1.06 -7.87
N SER A 61 -17.43 0.25 -7.92
CA SER A 61 -17.35 1.03 -9.16
C SER A 61 -15.92 1.51 -9.35
N VAL A 62 -15.44 1.60 -10.59
CA VAL A 62 -14.05 1.97 -10.87
C VAL A 62 -13.94 3.20 -11.77
N TYR A 63 -12.84 3.93 -11.63
CA TYR A 63 -12.40 4.95 -12.55
C TYR A 63 -10.90 4.79 -12.83
N ASN A 64 -10.53 4.95 -14.08
CA ASN A 64 -9.13 5.04 -14.49
C ASN A 64 -9.01 5.97 -15.69
N ARG A 65 -7.95 6.79 -15.74
CA ARG A 65 -7.70 7.71 -16.87
C ARG A 65 -7.67 7.00 -18.23
N THR A 66 -7.25 5.74 -18.26
CA THR A 66 -7.34 4.86 -19.44
C THR A 66 -8.49 3.88 -19.20
N PRO A 67 -9.69 4.09 -19.77
CA PRO A 67 -10.89 3.30 -19.44
C PRO A 67 -10.73 1.81 -19.73
N ALA A 68 -10.04 1.46 -20.83
CA ALA A 68 -9.82 0.07 -21.25
C ALA A 68 -9.15 -0.83 -20.20
N LYS A 69 -8.51 -0.26 -19.16
CA LYS A 69 -7.97 -1.05 -18.04
C LYS A 69 -9.07 -1.66 -17.14
N ALA A 70 -10.30 -1.17 -17.23
CA ALA A 70 -11.43 -1.64 -16.45
C ALA A 70 -12.21 -2.79 -17.11
N ASP A 71 -12.04 -3.01 -18.42
CA ASP A 71 -12.87 -3.93 -19.22
C ASP A 71 -12.91 -5.35 -18.64
N ALA A 72 -11.79 -5.83 -18.10
CA ALA A 72 -11.66 -7.18 -17.55
C ALA A 72 -12.22 -7.35 -16.12
N LEU A 73 -12.76 -6.30 -15.49
CA LEU A 73 -13.26 -6.37 -14.11
C LEU A 73 -14.74 -6.72 -14.00
N GLY A 74 -15.54 -6.49 -15.06
CA GLY A 74 -16.97 -6.78 -15.04
C GLY A 74 -17.77 -5.96 -14.01
N CYS A 75 -17.27 -4.79 -13.62
CA CYS A 75 -17.90 -3.89 -12.66
C CYS A 75 -18.21 -2.52 -13.31
N PRO A 76 -19.12 -1.71 -12.73
CA PRO A 76 -19.42 -0.38 -13.23
C PRO A 76 -18.17 0.51 -13.39
N VAL A 77 -18.08 1.20 -14.54
CA VAL A 77 -17.00 2.15 -14.83
C VAL A 77 -17.58 3.56 -14.86
N ALA A 78 -17.12 4.42 -13.96
CA ALA A 78 -17.55 5.81 -13.90
C ALA A 78 -16.82 6.65 -14.96
N ALA A 79 -17.51 7.66 -15.51
CA ALA A 79 -16.93 8.59 -16.47
C ALA A 79 -15.94 9.57 -15.83
N THR A 80 -16.16 9.94 -14.56
CA THR A 80 -15.32 10.89 -13.81
C THR A 80 -15.14 10.48 -12.35
N PRO A 81 -14.09 10.96 -11.66
CA PRO A 81 -13.94 10.77 -10.21
C PRO A 81 -15.13 11.30 -9.40
N ALA A 82 -15.72 12.44 -9.78
CA ALA A 82 -16.90 13.00 -9.13
C ALA A 82 -18.12 12.07 -9.24
N ALA A 83 -18.40 11.53 -10.44
CA ALA A 83 -19.51 10.61 -10.65
C ALA A 83 -19.32 9.30 -9.85
N LEU A 84 -18.08 8.80 -9.78
CA LEU A 84 -17.73 7.66 -8.95
C LEU A 84 -17.98 7.95 -7.46
N ALA A 85 -17.52 9.11 -6.98
CA ALA A 85 -17.66 9.52 -5.59
C ALA A 85 -19.13 9.66 -5.16
N ALA A 86 -19.98 10.22 -6.02
CA ALA A 86 -21.42 10.38 -5.75
C ALA A 86 -22.16 9.04 -5.52
N ALA A 87 -21.65 7.95 -6.09
CA ALA A 87 -22.24 6.61 -5.97
C ALA A 87 -21.59 5.75 -4.86
N SER A 88 -20.62 6.28 -4.12
CA SER A 88 -19.76 5.52 -3.21
C SER A 88 -19.91 5.94 -1.75
N ASP A 89 -19.78 4.97 -0.84
CA ASP A 89 -19.66 5.23 0.60
C ASP A 89 -18.19 5.50 0.98
N ILE A 90 -17.27 4.80 0.31
CA ILE A 90 -15.82 4.89 0.48
C ILE A 90 -15.17 5.04 -0.89
N VAL A 91 -14.29 6.03 -1.06
CA VAL A 91 -13.47 6.20 -2.26
C VAL A 91 -12.02 5.84 -1.95
N ILE A 92 -11.47 4.87 -2.67
CA ILE A 92 -10.09 4.42 -2.52
C ILE A 92 -9.29 4.87 -3.76
N THR A 93 -8.12 5.49 -3.54
CA THR A 93 -7.21 5.88 -4.62
C THR A 93 -5.93 5.06 -4.59
N MET A 94 -5.44 4.67 -5.76
CA MET A 94 -4.17 3.95 -5.96
C MET A 94 -3.44 4.51 -7.20
N VAL A 95 -2.92 5.72 -7.06
CA VAL A 95 -2.25 6.49 -8.13
C VAL A 95 -0.77 6.75 -7.80
N SER A 96 -0.01 7.26 -8.77
CA SER A 96 1.45 7.22 -8.78
C SER A 96 2.16 8.24 -7.88
N ASP A 97 1.59 9.44 -7.74
CA ASP A 97 2.27 10.62 -7.19
C ASP A 97 1.27 11.67 -6.69
N ASP A 98 1.81 12.69 -6.00
CA ASP A 98 1.07 13.81 -5.42
C ASP A 98 0.23 14.56 -6.47
N ALA A 99 0.77 14.81 -7.68
CA ALA A 99 0.07 15.54 -8.72
C ALA A 99 -1.13 14.76 -9.27
N SER A 100 -0.96 13.46 -9.49
CA SER A 100 -2.03 12.56 -9.91
C SER A 100 -3.11 12.44 -8.83
N GLN A 101 -2.71 12.38 -7.56
CA GLN A 101 -3.62 12.34 -6.43
C GLN A 101 -4.41 13.65 -6.30
N GLU A 102 -3.74 14.80 -6.41
CA GLU A 102 -4.38 16.12 -6.38
C GLU A 102 -5.41 16.25 -7.51
N ALA A 103 -5.05 15.84 -8.73
CA ALA A 103 -5.95 15.92 -9.89
C ALA A 103 -7.22 15.08 -9.71
N VAL A 104 -7.11 13.84 -9.19
CA VAL A 104 -8.29 12.97 -9.01
C VAL A 104 -9.15 13.39 -7.82
N LEU A 105 -8.56 13.95 -6.77
CA LEU A 105 -9.31 14.38 -5.59
C LEU A 105 -9.97 15.74 -5.81
N PHE A 106 -9.27 16.68 -6.44
CA PHE A 106 -9.59 18.10 -6.39
C PHE A 106 -9.61 18.81 -7.75
N GLY A 107 -9.45 18.06 -8.86
CA GLY A 107 -9.67 18.60 -10.20
C GLY A 107 -11.13 19.04 -10.43
N ALA A 108 -11.41 19.60 -11.61
CA ALA A 108 -12.74 20.09 -11.98
C ALA A 108 -13.85 19.03 -11.78
N ASP A 109 -13.56 17.76 -12.11
CA ASP A 109 -14.43 16.61 -11.88
C ASP A 109 -13.88 15.67 -10.79
N GLY A 110 -13.18 16.24 -9.79
CA GLY A 110 -12.54 15.49 -8.71
C GLY A 110 -13.52 14.87 -7.71
N VAL A 111 -13.04 13.93 -6.90
CA VAL A 111 -13.80 13.29 -5.82
C VAL A 111 -14.50 14.30 -4.91
N GLU A 112 -13.86 15.44 -4.64
CA GLU A 112 -14.37 16.53 -3.81
C GLU A 112 -15.72 17.09 -4.29
N GLN A 113 -16.06 16.97 -5.58
CA GLN A 113 -17.30 17.49 -6.14
C GLN A 113 -18.49 16.52 -6.00
N GLY A 114 -18.24 15.24 -5.80
CA GLY A 114 -19.28 14.21 -5.73
C GLY A 114 -19.48 13.58 -4.36
N LEU A 115 -18.48 13.64 -3.48
CA LEU A 115 -18.52 12.93 -2.21
C LEU A 115 -19.31 13.71 -1.15
N ALA A 116 -20.26 13.04 -0.49
CA ALA A 116 -21.09 13.64 0.55
C ALA A 116 -20.41 13.62 1.94
N ALA A 117 -20.93 14.40 2.89
CA ALA A 117 -20.52 14.33 4.29
C ALA A 117 -20.77 12.94 4.90
N GLY A 118 -19.95 12.54 5.87
CA GLY A 118 -20.00 11.23 6.52
C GLY A 118 -19.39 10.09 5.70
N ARG A 119 -18.79 10.39 4.54
CA ARG A 119 -18.09 9.42 3.68
C ARG A 119 -16.59 9.41 3.94
N THR A 120 -15.88 8.46 3.35
CA THR A 120 -14.45 8.27 3.59
C THR A 120 -13.64 8.23 2.30
N VAL A 121 -12.49 8.91 2.29
CA VAL A 121 -11.45 8.78 1.26
C VAL A 121 -10.26 8.02 1.84
N ILE A 122 -9.77 7.00 1.13
CA ILE A 122 -8.60 6.22 1.52
C ILE A 122 -7.56 6.34 0.39
N ASN A 123 -6.44 6.99 0.67
CA ASN A 123 -5.31 7.01 -0.25
C ASN A 123 -4.39 5.81 0.02
N MET A 124 -4.30 4.86 -0.89
CA MET A 124 -3.37 3.73 -0.81
C MET A 124 -2.10 3.94 -1.67
N GLY A 125 -2.05 5.04 -2.43
CA GLY A 125 -0.88 5.48 -3.17
C GLY A 125 0.21 6.06 -2.26
N THR A 126 1.44 6.10 -2.77
CA THR A 126 2.58 6.72 -2.04
C THR A 126 2.73 8.17 -2.48
N ILE A 127 2.38 9.09 -1.57
CA ILE A 127 2.46 10.55 -1.74
C ILE A 127 3.24 11.19 -0.59
N SER A 128 3.50 12.50 -0.66
CA SER A 128 4.13 13.21 0.46
C SER A 128 3.24 13.20 1.73
N PRO A 129 3.84 13.15 2.93
CA PRO A 129 3.12 13.29 4.19
C PRO A 129 2.39 14.64 4.31
N ASP A 130 2.94 15.70 3.70
CA ASP A 130 2.32 17.02 3.66
C ASP A 130 1.07 17.04 2.78
N ALA A 131 1.12 16.41 1.60
CA ALA A 131 -0.07 16.24 0.76
C ALA A 131 -1.17 15.47 1.52
N SER A 132 -0.82 14.37 2.19
CA SER A 132 -1.79 13.60 3.01
C SER A 132 -2.48 14.46 4.06
N ARG A 133 -1.72 15.29 4.80
CA ARG A 133 -2.28 16.22 5.79
C ARG A 133 -3.15 17.30 5.14
N ALA A 134 -2.71 17.86 4.01
CA ALA A 134 -3.47 18.88 3.28
C ALA A 134 -4.80 18.33 2.76
N HIS A 135 -4.80 17.10 2.23
CA HIS A 135 -5.99 16.42 1.74
C HIS A 135 -6.99 16.18 2.87
N ALA A 136 -6.52 15.66 4.01
CA ALA A 136 -7.34 15.48 5.21
C ALA A 136 -7.99 16.79 5.67
N LYS A 137 -7.22 17.89 5.73
CA LYS A 137 -7.74 19.20 6.13
C LYS A 137 -8.85 19.71 5.20
N ARG A 138 -8.72 19.53 3.89
CA ARG A 138 -9.72 19.98 2.90
C ARG A 138 -11.02 19.18 2.99
N PHE A 139 -10.91 17.86 3.11
CA PHE A 139 -12.07 16.99 3.25
C PHE A 139 -12.77 17.14 4.61
N ALA A 140 -12.02 17.40 5.69
CA ALA A 140 -12.59 17.68 7.00
C ALA A 140 -13.55 18.89 6.98
N ALA A 141 -13.25 19.93 6.19
CA ALA A 141 -14.14 21.08 6.02
C ALA A 141 -15.49 20.73 5.37
N LYS A 142 -15.61 19.54 4.77
CA LYS A 142 -16.85 18.99 4.19
C LYS A 142 -17.44 17.84 5.02
N GLY A 143 -16.89 17.54 6.19
CA GLY A 143 -17.31 16.41 7.01
C GLY A 143 -16.98 15.05 6.37
N ILE A 144 -15.91 14.97 5.58
CA ILE A 144 -15.43 13.74 4.95
C ILE A 144 -14.19 13.24 5.70
N ASP A 145 -14.19 11.97 6.05
CA ASP A 145 -13.07 11.31 6.71
C ASP A 145 -11.97 10.94 5.70
N VAL A 146 -10.70 10.99 6.12
CA VAL A 146 -9.56 10.66 5.27
C VAL A 146 -8.59 9.71 5.98
N LEU A 147 -8.13 8.68 5.28
CA LEU A 147 -7.00 7.85 5.70
C LEU A 147 -5.91 7.87 4.63
N ASP A 148 -4.66 8.13 5.03
CA ASP A 148 -3.50 7.74 4.23
C ASP A 148 -3.11 6.31 4.62
N ALA A 149 -3.35 5.36 3.72
CA ALA A 149 -3.15 3.93 3.93
C ALA A 149 -2.23 3.29 2.88
N PRO A 150 -1.02 3.84 2.60
CA PRO A 150 -0.10 3.24 1.66
C PRO A 150 0.26 1.79 2.00
N VAL A 151 0.60 1.02 0.98
CA VAL A 151 0.83 -0.43 1.10
C VAL A 151 2.29 -0.81 0.92
N SER A 152 2.73 -1.86 1.62
CA SER A 152 4.00 -2.54 1.40
C SER A 152 3.76 -3.96 0.88
N GLY A 153 4.51 -4.32 -0.16
CA GLY A 153 4.27 -5.47 -1.03
C GLY A 153 4.20 -5.06 -2.49
N SER A 154 4.40 -6.01 -3.39
CA SER A 154 4.31 -5.81 -4.85
C SER A 154 3.05 -6.50 -5.41
N VAL A 155 3.02 -6.78 -6.71
CA VAL A 155 1.87 -7.34 -7.43
C VAL A 155 1.41 -8.66 -6.84
N LYS A 156 2.33 -9.57 -6.48
CA LYS A 156 1.96 -10.85 -5.87
C LYS A 156 1.22 -10.67 -4.53
N PRO A 157 1.76 -9.96 -3.52
CA PRO A 157 1.00 -9.66 -2.32
C PRO A 157 -0.33 -8.94 -2.55
N ALA A 158 -0.41 -8.06 -3.56
CA ALA A 158 -1.66 -7.39 -3.92
C ALA A 158 -2.71 -8.37 -4.48
N THR A 159 -2.29 -9.31 -5.33
CA THR A 159 -3.14 -10.39 -5.84
C THR A 159 -3.59 -11.31 -4.72
N ASP A 160 -2.67 -11.71 -3.84
CA ASP A 160 -2.93 -12.69 -2.79
C ASP A 160 -3.69 -12.12 -1.57
N GLY A 161 -3.93 -10.80 -1.51
CA GLY A 161 -4.52 -10.15 -0.34
C GLY A 161 -3.61 -10.18 0.89
N THR A 162 -2.28 -10.15 0.68
CA THR A 162 -1.27 -10.30 1.75
C THR A 162 -0.37 -9.08 1.92
N LEU A 163 -0.83 -7.91 1.44
CA LEU A 163 -0.17 -6.63 1.67
C LEU A 163 -0.02 -6.31 3.16
N LEU A 164 0.96 -5.47 3.48
CA LEU A 164 1.00 -4.74 4.74
C LEU A 164 0.46 -3.34 4.50
N ILE A 165 -0.52 -2.92 5.30
CA ILE A 165 -1.19 -1.63 5.12
C ILE A 165 -0.75 -0.69 6.24
N LEU A 166 -0.23 0.48 5.88
CA LEU A 166 0.37 1.44 6.79
C LEU A 166 -0.54 2.65 6.89
N VAL A 167 -1.34 2.74 7.96
CA VAL A 167 -2.45 3.70 8.05
C VAL A 167 -2.11 4.88 8.96
N GLY A 168 -2.32 6.09 8.46
CA GLY A 168 -2.44 7.33 9.20
C GLY A 168 -3.87 7.90 9.11
N GLY A 169 -4.32 8.54 10.19
CA GLY A 169 -5.63 9.18 10.30
C GLY A 169 -6.33 8.87 11.62
N GLU A 170 -7.61 9.20 11.73
CA GLU A 170 -8.38 8.99 12.96
C GLU A 170 -8.57 7.49 13.27
N ALA A 171 -8.33 7.10 14.52
CA ALA A 171 -8.40 5.69 14.93
C ALA A 171 -9.80 5.07 14.73
N ALA A 172 -10.86 5.84 15.00
CA ALA A 172 -12.23 5.38 14.79
C ALA A 172 -12.55 5.11 13.31
N VAL A 173 -11.98 5.91 12.39
CA VAL A 173 -12.12 5.73 10.94
C VAL A 173 -11.33 4.51 10.48
N PHE A 174 -10.12 4.31 11.03
CA PHE A 174 -9.32 3.11 10.80
C PHE A 174 -10.07 1.83 11.18
N GLU A 175 -10.63 1.77 12.40
CA GLU A 175 -11.40 0.61 12.86
C GLU A 175 -12.62 0.33 11.98
N ARG A 176 -13.35 1.38 11.56
CA ARG A 176 -14.47 1.23 10.63
C ARG A 176 -14.06 0.69 9.26
N CYS A 177 -12.88 1.06 8.77
CA CYS A 177 -12.34 0.61 7.48
C CYS A 177 -11.57 -0.72 7.58
N LYS A 178 -11.35 -1.24 8.79
CA LYS A 178 -10.56 -2.45 9.04
C LYS A 178 -10.99 -3.68 8.23
N PRO A 179 -12.30 -3.95 8.00
CA PRO A 179 -12.70 -5.08 7.17
C PRO A 179 -12.17 -5.02 5.72
N ILE A 180 -12.01 -3.81 5.15
CA ILE A 180 -11.42 -3.62 3.82
C ILE A 180 -9.91 -3.89 3.89
N PHE A 181 -9.26 -3.41 4.93
CA PHE A 181 -7.82 -3.63 5.13
C PHE A 181 -7.46 -5.10 5.36
N ASP A 182 -8.24 -5.81 6.16
CA ASP A 182 -8.05 -7.24 6.43
C ASP A 182 -8.28 -8.11 5.19
N LEU A 183 -9.04 -7.63 4.21
CA LEU A 183 -9.21 -8.30 2.92
C LEU A 183 -8.04 -8.07 1.97
N LEU A 184 -7.54 -6.83 1.93
CA LEU A 184 -6.48 -6.41 1.01
C LEU A 184 -5.08 -6.81 1.51
N GLY A 185 -4.94 -7.03 2.82
CA GLY A 185 -3.67 -7.27 3.46
C GLY A 185 -3.71 -8.32 4.56
N LYS A 186 -2.55 -8.92 4.82
CA LYS A 186 -2.38 -9.86 5.94
C LYS A 186 -2.31 -9.15 7.30
N ARG A 187 -2.03 -7.85 7.29
CA ARG A 187 -1.94 -7.01 8.50
C ARG A 187 -2.03 -5.53 8.14
N SER A 188 -2.74 -4.78 8.97
CA SER A 188 -2.76 -3.32 8.95
C SER A 188 -2.14 -2.76 10.24
N PHE A 189 -1.47 -1.61 10.13
CA PHE A 189 -0.85 -0.89 11.23
C PHE A 189 -1.40 0.54 11.26
N HIS A 190 -1.79 1.02 12.44
CA HIS A 190 -2.18 2.41 12.65
C HIS A 190 -1.00 3.17 13.29
N PHE A 191 -0.46 4.15 12.58
CA PHE A 191 0.73 4.92 12.96
C PHE A 191 0.40 6.29 13.58
N GLY A 192 -0.86 6.54 13.91
CA GLY A 192 -1.35 7.80 14.45
C GLY A 192 -2.10 8.63 13.41
N GLY A 193 -2.06 9.96 13.55
CA GLY A 193 -2.86 10.89 12.74
C GLY A 193 -2.44 10.99 11.27
N HIS A 194 -3.04 11.95 10.55
CA HIS A 194 -2.84 12.10 9.11
C HIS A 194 -1.37 12.34 8.70
N GLY A 195 -0.95 11.65 7.64
CA GLY A 195 0.41 11.67 7.10
C GLY A 195 1.37 10.69 7.78
N GLN A 196 0.95 9.99 8.84
CA GLN A 196 1.80 9.02 9.52
C GLN A 196 1.95 7.71 8.75
N GLY A 197 0.92 7.28 8.01
CA GLY A 197 1.02 6.15 7.09
C GLY A 197 1.99 6.45 5.94
N ALA A 198 1.92 7.67 5.39
CA ALA A 198 2.87 8.17 4.40
C ALA A 198 4.31 8.19 4.94
N ASN A 199 4.55 8.73 6.14
CA ASN A 199 5.86 8.70 6.78
C ASN A 199 6.39 7.27 6.96
N ALA A 200 5.57 6.36 7.47
CA ALA A 200 5.95 4.95 7.66
C ALA A 200 6.31 4.29 6.32
N LYS A 201 5.54 4.56 5.26
CA LYS A 201 5.83 4.06 3.91
C LYS A 201 7.17 4.57 3.37
N LEU A 202 7.44 5.86 3.51
CA LEU A 202 8.71 6.46 3.05
C LEU A 202 9.91 5.88 3.81
N ALA A 203 9.79 5.65 5.12
CA ALA A 203 10.85 4.99 5.89
C ALA A 203 11.13 3.56 5.39
N VAL A 204 10.08 2.79 5.12
CA VAL A 204 10.20 1.42 4.56
C VAL A 204 10.81 1.43 3.16
N ASN A 205 10.34 2.30 2.28
CA ASN A 205 10.83 2.35 0.90
C ASN A 205 12.26 2.92 0.81
N MET A 206 12.63 3.85 1.68
CA MET A 206 14.01 4.30 1.82
C MET A 206 14.93 3.12 2.17
N MET A 207 14.60 2.33 3.19
CA MET A 207 15.38 1.16 3.57
C MET A 207 15.45 0.11 2.45
N LEU A 208 14.35 -0.08 1.71
CA LEU A 208 14.30 -0.94 0.52
C LEU A 208 15.28 -0.48 -0.56
N GLY A 209 15.25 0.80 -0.94
CA GLY A 209 16.12 1.37 -1.97
C GLY A 209 17.59 1.33 -1.57
N LEU A 210 17.90 1.67 -0.31
CA LEU A 210 19.27 1.63 0.22
C LEU A 210 19.86 0.22 0.22
N THR A 211 19.05 -0.80 0.54
CA THR A 211 19.47 -2.20 0.48
C THR A 211 19.88 -2.59 -0.94
N LEU A 212 19.14 -2.15 -1.95
CA LEU A 212 19.42 -2.47 -3.35
C LEU A 212 20.57 -1.65 -3.94
N GLN A 213 20.73 -0.41 -3.51
CA GLN A 213 21.94 0.38 -3.78
C GLN A 213 23.18 -0.38 -3.29
N ALA A 214 23.20 -0.78 -2.02
CA ALA A 214 24.32 -1.51 -1.42
C ALA A 214 24.59 -2.85 -2.13
N LEU A 215 23.54 -3.60 -2.50
CA LEU A 215 23.67 -4.82 -3.30
C LEU A 215 24.31 -4.52 -4.67
N GLY A 216 23.89 -3.45 -5.33
CA GLY A 216 24.46 -3.02 -6.61
C GLY A 216 25.94 -2.67 -6.52
N GLU A 217 26.32 -1.90 -5.49
CA GLU A 217 27.72 -1.54 -5.22
C GLU A 217 28.59 -2.77 -4.91
N ALA A 218 28.07 -3.72 -4.13
CA ALA A 218 28.77 -4.99 -3.86
C ALA A 218 29.03 -5.79 -5.15
N VAL A 219 28.05 -5.86 -6.06
CA VAL A 219 28.22 -6.52 -7.37
C VAL A 219 29.26 -5.80 -8.22
N VAL A 220 29.27 -4.46 -8.23
CA VAL A 220 30.27 -3.67 -8.97
C VAL A 220 31.68 -3.91 -8.42
N LEU A 221 31.85 -3.86 -7.09
CA LEU A 221 33.14 -4.13 -6.45
C LEU A 221 33.63 -5.55 -6.75
N GLY A 222 32.75 -6.55 -6.59
CA GLY A 222 33.09 -7.93 -6.92
C GLY A 222 33.52 -8.09 -8.37
N THR A 223 32.77 -7.50 -9.30
CA THR A 223 33.11 -7.52 -10.73
C THR A 223 34.48 -6.89 -11.01
N LYS A 224 34.76 -5.71 -10.43
CA LYS A 224 36.04 -5.00 -10.62
C LYS A 224 37.24 -5.74 -10.01
N THR A 225 37.02 -6.53 -8.96
CA THR A 225 38.06 -7.31 -8.29
C THR A 225 38.20 -8.72 -8.85
N GLY A 226 37.42 -9.09 -9.87
CA GLY A 226 37.51 -10.38 -10.55
C GLY A 226 36.73 -11.52 -9.89
N LEU A 227 35.81 -11.21 -8.96
CA LEU A 227 34.92 -12.21 -8.38
C LEU A 227 33.85 -12.64 -9.39
N ASP A 228 33.49 -13.92 -9.34
CA ASP A 228 32.31 -14.42 -10.03
C ASP A 228 31.04 -13.83 -9.39
N THR A 229 30.24 -13.13 -10.19
CA THR A 229 29.03 -12.45 -9.70
C THR A 229 28.00 -13.43 -9.16
N ALA A 230 27.87 -14.62 -9.77
CA ALA A 230 26.86 -15.58 -9.33
C ALA A 230 27.24 -16.18 -7.97
N MET A 231 28.50 -16.56 -7.79
CA MET A 231 29.04 -17.07 -6.53
C MET A 231 29.00 -16.02 -5.42
N LEU A 232 29.30 -14.75 -5.73
CA LEU A 232 29.14 -13.65 -4.76
C LEU A 232 27.69 -13.52 -4.28
N LEU A 233 26.72 -13.55 -5.21
CA LEU A 233 25.30 -13.45 -4.88
C LEU A 233 24.79 -14.65 -4.07
N ASP A 234 25.30 -15.86 -4.35
CA ASP A 234 24.96 -17.05 -3.58
C ASP A 234 25.51 -16.94 -2.15
N MET A 235 26.78 -16.53 -1.99
CA MET A 235 27.37 -16.29 -0.67
C MET A 235 26.61 -15.22 0.13
N ILE A 236 26.21 -14.11 -0.51
CA ILE A 236 25.39 -13.07 0.12
C ILE A 236 24.05 -13.64 0.60
N GLY A 237 23.46 -14.58 -0.14
CA GLY A 237 22.21 -15.26 0.22
C GLY A 237 22.31 -16.12 1.48
N ASP A 238 23.49 -16.65 1.78
CA ASP A 238 23.77 -17.45 2.98
C ASP A 238 24.31 -16.61 4.16
N ALA A 239 24.70 -15.36 3.91
CA ALA A 239 25.29 -14.48 4.90
C ALA A 239 24.25 -13.79 5.81
N ALA A 240 24.70 -13.23 6.92
CA ALA A 240 23.84 -12.48 7.85
C ALA A 240 23.16 -11.25 7.23
N VAL A 241 23.65 -10.77 6.09
CA VAL A 241 23.08 -9.65 5.33
C VAL A 241 21.93 -10.08 4.41
N ALA A 242 21.68 -11.38 4.29
CA ALA A 242 20.61 -11.91 3.45
C ALA A 242 19.25 -11.32 3.85
N SER A 243 18.43 -11.03 2.83
CA SER A 243 17.08 -10.54 3.05
C SER A 243 16.15 -10.97 1.91
N PRO A 244 14.82 -11.00 2.13
CA PRO A 244 13.86 -11.39 1.10
C PRO A 244 13.96 -10.55 -0.19
N ILE A 245 14.29 -9.27 -0.08
CA ILE A 245 14.45 -8.40 -1.25
C ILE A 245 15.70 -8.77 -2.06
N ILE A 246 16.82 -9.08 -1.40
CA ILE A 246 18.04 -9.51 -2.08
C ILE A 246 17.76 -10.82 -2.82
N ALA A 247 17.19 -11.82 -2.14
CA ALA A 247 16.83 -13.10 -2.75
C ALA A 247 15.90 -12.92 -3.96
N MET A 248 14.93 -11.98 -3.88
CA MET A 248 14.03 -11.67 -4.99
C MET A 248 14.74 -11.03 -6.19
N LYS A 249 15.80 -10.24 -5.99
CA LYS A 249 16.53 -9.55 -7.07
C LYS A 249 17.72 -10.31 -7.64
N THR A 250 18.28 -11.27 -6.90
CA THR A 250 19.43 -12.08 -7.33
C THR A 250 19.25 -12.71 -8.72
N PRO A 251 18.12 -13.35 -9.08
CA PRO A 251 17.95 -13.93 -10.41
C PRO A 251 18.05 -12.91 -11.54
N SER A 252 17.48 -11.71 -11.37
CA SER A 252 17.55 -10.62 -12.34
C SER A 252 18.97 -10.10 -12.55
N ILE A 253 19.76 -10.02 -11.47
CA ILE A 253 21.17 -9.62 -11.54
C ILE A 253 21.98 -10.68 -12.30
N LYS A 254 21.81 -11.97 -11.97
CA LYS A 254 22.48 -13.08 -12.67
C LYS A 254 22.12 -13.12 -14.16
N ALA A 255 20.87 -12.83 -14.51
CA ALA A 255 20.40 -12.78 -15.89
C ALA A 255 20.77 -11.49 -16.65
N GLY A 256 21.22 -10.44 -15.95
CA GLY A 256 21.45 -9.12 -16.56
C GLY A 256 20.18 -8.47 -17.12
N SER A 257 19.01 -8.81 -16.59
CA SER A 257 17.71 -8.35 -17.09
C SER A 257 16.83 -7.87 -15.94
N PHE A 258 16.24 -6.68 -16.10
CA PHE A 258 15.50 -5.96 -15.06
C PHE A 258 14.04 -5.68 -15.45
N PRO A 259 13.21 -6.72 -15.71
CA PRO A 259 11.80 -6.52 -16.02
C PRO A 259 11.08 -5.90 -14.81
N ALA A 260 10.34 -4.82 -15.04
CA ALA A 260 9.77 -4.02 -13.97
C ALA A 260 8.72 -4.77 -13.14
N ALA A 261 9.07 -5.08 -11.88
CA ALA A 261 8.11 -5.42 -10.84
C ALA A 261 7.80 -4.20 -9.96
N PHE A 262 8.81 -3.37 -9.73
CA PHE A 262 8.66 -2.02 -9.17
C PHE A 262 9.50 -1.06 -10.03
N PRO A 263 8.88 -0.13 -10.78
CA PRO A 263 9.63 0.80 -11.63
C PRO A 263 10.62 1.69 -10.86
N LEU A 264 11.83 1.87 -11.40
CA LEU A 264 12.90 2.68 -10.81
C LEU A 264 12.46 4.12 -10.53
N LYS A 265 11.70 4.74 -11.45
CA LYS A 265 11.18 6.11 -11.29
C LYS A 265 10.33 6.29 -10.02
N HIS A 266 9.63 5.23 -9.59
CA HIS A 266 8.85 5.30 -8.37
C HIS A 266 9.73 5.28 -7.12
N MET A 267 10.83 4.52 -7.13
CA MET A 267 11.81 4.57 -6.06
C MET A 267 12.56 5.91 -6.03
N ALA A 268 12.95 6.45 -7.19
CA ALA A 268 13.55 7.79 -7.29
C ALA A 268 12.62 8.88 -6.72
N LYS A 269 11.33 8.82 -7.06
CA LYS A 269 10.30 9.66 -6.44
C LYS A 269 10.22 9.45 -4.92
N ASP A 270 10.17 8.22 -4.43
CA ASP A 270 10.08 7.95 -2.99
C ASP A 270 11.31 8.43 -2.22
N PHE A 271 12.51 8.36 -2.80
CA PHE A 271 13.72 8.97 -2.26
C PHE A 271 13.62 10.49 -2.16
N ARG A 272 13.13 11.17 -3.21
CA ARG A 272 12.86 12.63 -3.17
C ARG A 272 11.87 12.98 -2.06
N LEU A 273 10.79 12.22 -1.93
CA LEU A 273 9.79 12.41 -0.87
C LEU A 273 10.37 12.18 0.53
N ALA A 274 11.17 11.13 0.72
CA ALA A 274 11.84 10.83 1.98
C ALA A 274 12.85 11.93 2.37
N SER A 275 13.66 12.41 1.41
CA SER A 275 14.60 13.51 1.64
C SER A 275 13.88 14.80 2.04
N ALA A 276 12.76 15.14 1.38
CA ALA A 276 11.97 16.31 1.73
C ALA A 276 11.34 16.20 3.14
N ALA A 277 10.80 15.02 3.47
CA ALA A 277 10.26 14.76 4.80
C ALA A 277 11.34 14.84 5.89
N ALA A 278 12.54 14.31 5.63
CA ALA A 278 13.68 14.36 6.54
C ALA A 278 14.16 15.80 6.79
N ALA A 279 14.29 16.60 5.72
CA ALA A 279 14.67 18.01 5.83
C ALA A 279 13.69 18.80 6.71
N LYS A 280 12.38 18.56 6.56
CA LYS A 280 11.35 19.19 7.38
C LYS A 280 11.39 18.73 8.85
N ALA A 281 11.78 17.49 9.09
CA ALA A 281 11.93 16.93 10.43
C ALA A 281 13.28 17.30 11.10
N GLY A 282 14.20 17.95 10.38
CA GLY A 282 15.55 18.23 10.88
C GLY A 282 16.43 16.97 10.99
N ALA A 283 16.11 15.91 10.25
CA ALA A 283 16.88 14.66 10.24
C ALA A 283 17.95 14.69 9.15
N ASP A 284 19.20 14.40 9.50
CA ASP A 284 20.29 14.21 8.53
C ASP A 284 20.42 12.74 8.14
N LEU A 285 20.23 12.46 6.84
CA LEU A 285 20.22 11.11 6.26
C LEU A 285 21.30 11.00 5.17
N PRO A 286 22.59 10.87 5.54
CA PRO A 286 23.69 10.96 4.59
C PRO A 286 23.67 9.87 3.51
N ILE A 287 23.38 8.62 3.87
CA ILE A 287 23.30 7.51 2.91
C ILE A 287 22.12 7.71 1.95
N THR A 288 20.97 8.15 2.47
CA THR A 288 19.80 8.47 1.66
C THR A 288 20.10 9.56 0.64
N ARG A 289 20.86 10.59 1.02
CA ARG A 289 21.26 11.67 0.11
C ARG A 289 22.05 11.14 -1.10
N ALA A 290 23.05 10.29 -0.86
CA ALA A 290 23.85 9.68 -1.91
C ALA A 290 23.01 8.76 -2.81
N ALA A 291 22.13 7.95 -2.22
CA ALA A 291 21.24 7.09 -3.00
C ALA A 291 20.22 7.89 -3.83
N THR A 292 19.68 9.00 -3.31
CA THR A 292 18.78 9.89 -4.07
C THR A 292 19.46 10.40 -5.35
N GLU A 293 20.75 10.73 -5.30
CA GLU A 293 21.53 11.13 -6.47
C GLU A 293 21.67 9.97 -7.47
N THR A 294 22.13 8.79 -7.04
CA THR A 294 22.29 7.62 -7.93
C THR A 294 20.98 7.21 -8.61
N PHE A 295 19.87 7.19 -7.87
CA PHE A 295 18.56 6.85 -8.44
C PHE A 295 18.02 7.95 -9.37
N GLY A 296 18.34 9.22 -9.11
CA GLY A 296 18.05 10.33 -10.02
C GLY A 296 18.80 10.19 -11.34
N GLU A 297 20.11 9.94 -11.31
CA GLU A 297 20.91 9.72 -12.52
C GLU A 297 20.46 8.52 -13.33
N ALA A 298 20.05 7.44 -12.66
CA ALA A 298 19.51 6.25 -13.31
C ALA A 298 18.18 6.57 -14.01
N GLU A 299 17.30 7.34 -13.36
CA GLU A 299 16.05 7.83 -13.97
C GLU A 299 16.35 8.69 -15.22
N ASP A 300 17.26 9.65 -15.11
CA ASP A 300 17.67 10.54 -16.20
C ASP A 300 18.36 9.80 -17.36
N SER A 301 19.01 8.66 -17.07
CA SER A 301 19.61 7.77 -18.06
C SER A 301 18.59 6.86 -18.76
N GLY A 302 17.28 7.09 -18.58
CA GLY A 302 16.22 6.36 -19.25
C GLY A 302 15.84 5.02 -18.61
N LEU A 303 16.34 4.73 -17.39
CA LEU A 303 16.05 3.48 -16.69
C LEU A 303 14.76 3.55 -15.87
N GLY A 304 14.04 4.69 -15.89
CA GLY A 304 12.87 4.93 -15.03
C GLY A 304 11.77 3.87 -15.12
N ASP A 305 11.52 3.30 -16.29
CA ASP A 305 10.53 2.24 -16.52
C ASP A 305 11.07 0.81 -16.32
N SER A 306 12.38 0.67 -16.09
CA SER A 306 12.97 -0.62 -15.69
C SER A 306 12.70 -0.89 -14.22
N ASP A 307 12.93 -2.13 -13.78
CA ASP A 307 12.86 -2.47 -12.35
C ASP A 307 13.82 -1.62 -11.51
N ILE A 308 13.51 -1.39 -10.23
CA ILE A 308 14.38 -0.70 -9.26
C ILE A 308 15.83 -1.23 -9.26
N MET A 309 16.04 -2.52 -9.56
CA MET A 309 17.38 -3.12 -9.59
C MET A 309 18.21 -2.64 -10.80
N ALA A 310 17.61 -1.96 -11.77
CA ALA A 310 18.33 -1.31 -12.87
C ALA A 310 19.29 -0.21 -12.40
N VAL A 311 19.22 0.24 -11.14
CA VAL A 311 20.26 1.09 -10.52
C VAL A 311 21.66 0.47 -10.65
N LEU A 312 21.77 -0.86 -10.70
CA LEU A 312 23.03 -1.56 -10.98
C LEU A 312 23.61 -1.20 -12.36
N ALA A 313 22.77 -0.98 -13.38
CA ALA A 313 23.25 -0.57 -14.69
C ALA A 313 23.89 0.84 -14.63
N GLN A 314 23.28 1.76 -13.87
CA GLN A 314 23.86 3.08 -13.62
C GLN A 314 25.19 2.99 -12.87
N LEU A 315 25.27 2.17 -11.81
CA LEU A 315 26.50 1.95 -11.05
C LEU A 315 27.63 1.34 -11.91
N ARG A 316 27.30 0.39 -12.78
CA ARG A 316 28.25 -0.20 -13.74
C ARG A 316 28.78 0.84 -14.72
N LYS A 317 27.91 1.68 -15.27
CA LYS A 317 28.28 2.78 -16.17
C LYS A 317 29.20 3.79 -15.46
N ALA A 318 28.82 4.26 -14.27
CA ALA A 318 29.63 5.17 -13.46
C ALA A 318 31.01 4.59 -13.10
N SER A 319 31.12 3.25 -13.04
CA SER A 319 32.36 2.54 -12.74
C SER A 319 33.16 2.12 -13.98
N GLY A 320 32.72 2.45 -15.19
CA GLY A 320 33.39 2.03 -16.43
C GLY A 320 33.43 0.51 -16.61
N LEU A 321 32.32 -0.18 -16.31
CA LEU A 321 32.10 -1.61 -16.61
C LEU A 321 31.28 -1.83 -17.88
N VAL A 322 30.62 -0.78 -18.38
CA VAL A 322 29.85 -0.71 -19.63
C VAL A 322 30.01 0.67 -20.25
#